data_AF-A0A971ZP58-F1
#
_entry.id   AF-A0A971ZP58-F1
#
_cell.length_a   1.000
_cell.length_b   1.000
_cell.length_c   1.000
_cell.angle_alpha   90.00
_cell.angle_beta   90.00
_cell.angle_gamma   90.00
#
_symmetry.space_group_name_H-M   'P 1'
#
loop_
_entity.id
_entity.type
_entity.pdbx_description
1 polymer ?
#
loop_
_entity_poly.entity_id
_entity_poly.type
_entity_poly.pdbx_seq_one_letter_code
_entity_poly.pdbx_strand_id
1 'polypeptide(L)'
;MKAKNASPLLAYLKKLIPICTLLCLLLISSCSPTDSVRPALKIFTLAVPSATELYFGEKRDFYVVAYFEQGAPVLSNVRIELFRGEIPLGAPVRLLESRLDENGVTPDAAILQNYAEGQGWNLDKAPDLVLAPGGFRYPGNKLLVTQKYFAGIILGGATKDFDTDYVDASGAALEDLTEGVYTLRVTVFSHGFILQAETLKLYFKPVFKLFGAFQPANHEGKLKAYAAANGYRVFLDPFAGYFFPEGYSVGNYKINKRWRPQNSLEVVNTVAGTSYGTPENARIGFILYNLVESGTTSRLEIGKALLTGVIDSPNTFFFRYDIGEPEIVYVNRASEEKTLAGLIVAFASADRLAFTRAEIRARGTGDGDNRYSLYDRTPKTQDLNLADGLQIAESEEFSVYGVVKPIATSVTETSYLYYAADNRIARIRYRIRNAQGEEVAATVREINLGRIYLADEPERLFYSIFEFEHEFDLGALRLAPGTYTLETTGLDVPGDEVAGTFEAITVQYALH
;
A
#
# COMPACT_ATOMS: atom_id res chain seq x y z
N MET A 1 51.51 84.56 -31.45
CA MET A 1 51.44 84.56 -29.97
C MET A 1 51.42 83.11 -29.50
N LYS A 2 52.33 82.75 -28.59
CA LYS A 2 52.66 81.36 -28.19
C LYS A 2 51.47 80.63 -27.55
N ALA A 3 51.26 79.37 -27.94
CA ALA A 3 50.37 78.43 -27.27
C ALA A 3 50.84 78.19 -25.83
N LYS A 4 49.94 78.37 -24.85
CA LYS A 4 50.17 78.01 -23.45
C LYS A 4 49.39 76.74 -23.12
N ASN A 5 50.19 75.73 -22.80
CA ASN A 5 49.92 74.42 -22.24
C ASN A 5 48.69 74.33 -21.32
N ALA A 6 47.85 73.34 -21.61
CA ALA A 6 46.88 72.80 -20.66
C ALA A 6 47.60 72.25 -19.42
N SER A 7 47.04 72.56 -18.24
CA SER A 7 47.66 72.32 -16.94
C SER A 7 47.84 70.82 -16.61
N PRO A 8 48.87 70.46 -15.82
CA PRO A 8 49.14 69.09 -15.37
C PRO A 8 48.10 68.51 -14.40
N LEU A 9 47.09 69.30 -13.99
CA LEU A 9 46.05 68.87 -13.05
C LEU A 9 45.08 67.83 -13.65
N LEU A 10 44.77 67.92 -14.96
CA LEU A 10 43.83 67.00 -15.61
C LEU A 10 44.42 65.59 -15.84
N ALA A 11 45.75 65.46 -15.93
CA ALA A 11 46.42 64.18 -16.09
C ALA A 11 46.53 63.40 -14.77
N TYR A 12 46.55 64.10 -13.63
CA TYR A 12 46.59 63.49 -12.30
C TYR A 12 45.22 62.98 -11.85
N LEU A 13 44.14 63.72 -12.14
CA LEU A 13 42.77 63.26 -11.82
C LEU A 13 42.38 61.97 -12.56
N LYS A 14 42.83 61.77 -13.81
CA LYS A 14 42.53 60.55 -14.59
C LYS A 14 43.25 59.29 -14.08
N LYS A 15 44.32 59.43 -13.29
CA LYS A 15 45.06 58.30 -12.68
C LYS A 15 44.54 57.90 -11.30
N LEU A 16 43.83 58.80 -10.61
CA LEU A 16 43.21 58.54 -9.30
C LEU A 16 41.85 57.82 -9.41
N ILE A 17 41.13 58.00 -10.52
CA ILE A 17 39.83 57.34 -10.75
C ILE A 17 39.94 55.81 -10.65
N PRO A 18 40.83 55.09 -11.37
CA PRO A 18 40.89 53.63 -11.27
C PRO A 18 41.38 53.11 -9.91
N ILE A 19 42.16 53.90 -9.16
CA ILE A 19 42.63 53.53 -7.81
C ILE A 19 41.50 53.68 -6.78
N CYS A 20 40.67 54.72 -6.89
CA CYS A 20 39.48 54.87 -6.06
C CYS A 20 38.40 53.83 -6.39
N THR A 21 38.22 53.44 -7.66
CA THR A 21 37.30 52.34 -8.01
C THR A 21 37.79 50.99 -7.49
N LEU A 22 39.12 50.74 -7.51
CA LEU A 22 39.70 49.50 -6.98
C LEU A 22 39.66 49.44 -5.44
N LEU A 23 39.87 50.56 -4.75
CA LEU A 23 39.70 50.62 -3.28
C LEU A 23 38.23 50.48 -2.86
N CYS A 24 37.29 51.06 -3.60
CA CYS A 24 35.86 50.81 -3.38
C CYS A 24 35.48 49.35 -3.67
N LEU A 25 36.04 48.71 -4.71
CA LEU A 25 35.81 47.28 -4.99
C LEU A 25 36.45 46.35 -3.94
N LEU A 26 37.57 46.74 -3.33
CA LEU A 26 38.23 46.00 -2.25
C LEU A 26 37.54 46.18 -0.88
N LEU A 27 36.96 47.36 -0.61
CA LEU A 27 36.15 47.62 0.61
C LEU A 27 34.73 47.04 0.51
N ILE A 28 34.17 46.89 -0.69
CA ILE A 28 32.87 46.21 -0.89
C ILE A 28 33.04 44.66 -0.91
N SER A 29 34.23 44.15 -1.26
CA SER A 29 34.55 42.71 -1.17
C SER A 29 34.96 42.22 0.24
N SER A 30 35.16 43.12 1.21
CA SER A 30 35.57 42.77 2.59
C SER A 30 34.49 42.92 3.65
N CYS A 31 33.27 43.30 3.25
CA CYS A 31 32.04 43.14 4.04
C CYS A 31 31.18 42.01 3.45
N SER A 32 31.76 40.82 3.32
CA SER A 32 30.93 39.61 3.34
C SER A 32 30.67 39.31 4.82
N PRO A 33 29.42 39.34 5.31
CA PRO A 33 29.13 38.70 6.58
C PRO A 33 29.39 37.22 6.35
N THR A 34 30.58 36.77 6.73
CA THR A 34 30.83 35.36 7.03
C THR A 34 30.21 35.10 8.39
N ASP A 35 28.89 35.31 8.48
CA ASP A 35 28.08 34.40 9.26
C ASP A 35 28.30 33.05 8.60
N SER A 36 29.24 32.31 9.16
CA SER A 36 29.18 30.86 9.13
C SER A 36 27.80 30.49 9.66
N VAL A 37 26.80 30.48 8.77
CA VAL A 37 25.50 29.90 9.02
C VAL A 37 25.83 28.44 9.29
N ARG A 38 26.03 28.12 10.57
CA ARG A 38 25.85 26.75 11.05
C ARG A 38 24.53 26.33 10.43
N PRO A 39 24.48 25.25 9.64
CA PRO A 39 23.19 24.76 9.16
C PRO A 39 22.29 24.70 10.39
N ALA A 40 21.14 25.39 10.32
CA ALA A 40 20.20 25.41 11.43
C ALA A 40 20.02 23.95 11.89
N LEU A 41 20.28 23.70 13.18
CA LEU A 41 20.25 22.35 13.71
C LEU A 41 18.89 21.76 13.35
N LYS A 42 18.88 20.73 12.51
CA LYS A 42 17.65 19.98 12.22
C LYS A 42 17.25 19.28 13.51
N ILE A 43 16.06 19.59 14.01
CA ILE A 43 15.51 19.09 15.27
C ILE A 43 14.66 17.85 15.02
N PHE A 44 13.90 17.84 13.92
CA PHE A 44 13.06 16.71 13.53
C PHE A 44 13.02 16.49 12.01
N THR A 45 12.59 15.29 11.62
CA THR A 45 12.19 14.93 10.26
C THR A 45 10.76 14.45 10.26
N LEU A 46 9.89 15.10 9.47
CA LEU A 46 8.53 14.63 9.24
C LEU A 46 8.54 13.31 8.45
N ALA A 47 7.88 12.29 8.98
CA ALA A 47 7.80 10.96 8.40
C ALA A 47 6.41 10.61 7.88
N VAL A 48 5.36 11.10 8.54
CA VAL A 48 3.95 10.91 8.15
C VAL A 48 3.26 12.28 8.17
N PRO A 49 2.49 12.67 7.13
CA PRO A 49 2.38 11.96 5.85
C PRO A 49 3.70 11.87 5.09
N SER A 50 4.01 10.72 4.52
CA SER A 50 5.23 10.51 3.74
C SER A 50 5.13 11.20 2.37
N ALA A 51 6.26 11.42 1.71
CA ALA A 51 6.30 12.06 0.39
C ALA A 51 5.46 11.31 -0.68
N THR A 52 5.24 10.01 -0.49
CA THR A 52 4.41 9.16 -1.35
C THR A 52 2.93 9.15 -0.98
N GLU A 53 2.54 9.80 0.12
CA GLU A 53 1.21 9.72 0.75
C GLU A 53 0.59 11.09 1.06
N LEU A 54 0.58 11.95 0.06
CA LEU A 54 0.02 13.30 0.18
C LEU A 54 -1.45 13.40 -0.26
N TYR A 55 -2.04 12.30 -0.72
CA TYR A 55 -3.42 12.23 -1.20
C TYR A 55 -4.32 11.60 -0.14
N PHE A 56 -5.58 12.00 -0.04
CA PHE A 56 -6.52 11.47 0.97
C PHE A 56 -7.93 11.33 0.39
N GLY A 57 -8.67 10.32 0.82
CA GLY A 57 -10.13 10.31 0.71
C GLY A 57 -10.76 11.41 1.57
N GLU A 58 -11.89 11.97 1.16
CA GLU A 58 -12.63 12.92 1.98
C GLU A 58 -12.94 12.35 3.36
N LYS A 59 -12.83 13.22 4.36
CA LYS A 59 -13.10 12.94 5.76
C LYS A 59 -12.15 11.94 6.39
N ARG A 60 -11.09 11.50 5.69
CA ARG A 60 -10.07 10.61 6.24
C ARG A 60 -9.33 11.28 7.40
N ASP A 61 -9.32 10.61 8.54
CA ASP A 61 -8.42 10.92 9.64
C ASP A 61 -7.01 10.42 9.28
N PHE A 62 -5.97 11.16 9.67
CA PHE A 62 -4.59 10.78 9.38
C PHE A 62 -3.65 11.14 10.52
N TYR A 63 -2.56 10.39 10.61
CA TYR A 63 -1.49 10.71 11.56
C TYR A 63 -0.54 11.74 10.98
N VAL A 64 0.11 12.47 11.89
CA VAL A 64 1.28 13.29 11.62
C VAL A 64 2.37 12.79 12.55
N VAL A 65 3.47 12.26 12.01
CA VAL A 65 4.55 11.65 12.80
C VAL A 65 5.88 12.22 12.36
N ALA A 66 6.73 12.57 13.31
CA ALA A 66 8.09 13.01 13.05
C ALA A 66 9.06 12.46 14.08
N TYR A 67 10.27 12.16 13.64
CA TYR A 67 11.36 11.69 14.51
C TYR A 67 12.28 12.83 14.88
N PHE A 68 12.76 12.81 16.12
CA PHE A 68 13.78 13.74 16.56
C PHE A 68 15.15 13.32 16.03
N GLU A 69 15.92 14.31 15.60
CA GLU A 69 17.31 14.14 15.22
C GLU A 69 18.19 13.96 16.47
N GLN A 70 19.34 13.33 16.30
CA GLN A 70 20.28 13.14 17.40
C GLN A 70 20.73 14.51 17.95
N GLY A 71 20.57 14.69 19.27
CA GLY A 71 20.93 15.94 19.94
C GLY A 71 19.85 17.02 19.91
N ALA A 72 18.60 16.68 19.53
CA ALA A 72 17.46 17.57 19.69
C ALA A 72 17.37 18.08 21.15
N PRO A 73 17.16 19.39 21.37
CA PRO A 73 17.02 19.95 22.70
C PRO A 73 15.68 19.56 23.33
N VAL A 74 15.59 19.71 24.65
CA VAL A 74 14.32 19.55 25.38
C VAL A 74 13.31 20.58 24.87
N LEU A 75 12.15 20.08 24.45
CA LEU A 75 11.07 20.89 23.91
C LEU A 75 10.14 21.39 25.01
N SER A 76 9.56 22.56 24.81
CA SER A 76 8.49 23.09 25.65
C SER A 76 7.11 22.90 25.04
N ASN A 77 7.01 22.75 23.71
CA ASN A 77 5.75 22.54 23.00
C ASN A 77 6.00 21.96 21.59
N VAL A 78 5.04 21.19 21.10
CA VAL A 78 4.88 20.80 19.69
C VAL A 78 3.49 21.24 19.25
N ARG A 79 3.41 21.94 18.11
CA ARG A 79 2.16 22.38 17.52
C ARG A 79 2.00 21.80 16.13
N ILE A 80 0.82 21.26 15.85
CA ILE A 80 0.41 20.78 14.53
C ILE A 80 -0.83 21.55 14.11
N GLU A 81 -0.74 22.21 12.95
CA GLU A 81 -1.79 23.05 12.40
C GLU A 81 -2.13 22.59 10.98
N LEU A 82 -3.42 22.47 10.67
CA LEU A 82 -3.88 22.25 9.31
C LEU A 82 -4.63 23.49 8.83
N PHE A 83 -4.25 24.00 7.66
CA PHE A 83 -4.90 25.14 7.02
C PHE A 83 -5.58 24.70 5.73
N ARG A 84 -6.69 25.34 5.38
CA ARG A 84 -7.27 25.21 4.03
C ARG A 84 -6.46 26.05 3.05
N GLY A 85 -6.19 25.48 1.87
CA GLY A 85 -5.43 26.13 0.80
C GLY A 85 -3.95 25.76 0.78
N GLU A 86 -3.22 26.42 -0.12
CA GLU A 86 -1.83 26.09 -0.45
C GLU A 86 -0.78 26.70 0.48
N ILE A 87 -1.19 27.63 1.34
CA ILE A 87 -0.32 28.34 2.28
C ILE A 87 -0.99 28.40 3.66
N PRO A 88 -0.21 28.44 4.76
CA PRO A 88 -0.75 28.47 6.11
C PRO A 88 -1.21 29.88 6.50
N LEU A 89 -2.36 30.30 5.96
CA LEU A 89 -2.94 31.63 6.16
C LEU A 89 -4.29 31.55 6.89
N GLY A 90 -4.52 32.46 7.84
CA GLY A 90 -5.77 32.54 8.61
C GLY A 90 -5.79 31.62 9.82
N ALA A 91 -7.00 31.27 10.28
CA ALA A 91 -7.18 30.31 11.38
C ALA A 91 -7.01 28.87 10.86
N PRO A 92 -6.30 28.00 11.59
CA PRO A 92 -6.21 26.60 11.20
C PRO A 92 -7.57 25.91 11.38
N VAL A 93 -7.91 25.01 10.44
CA VAL A 93 -9.09 24.16 10.52
C VAL A 93 -8.91 23.02 11.52
N ARG A 94 -7.65 22.73 11.90
CA ARG A 94 -7.25 21.82 12.98
C ARG A 94 -6.04 22.37 13.70
N LEU A 95 -6.08 22.37 15.03
CA LEU A 95 -4.97 22.76 15.89
C LEU A 95 -4.78 21.69 16.96
N LEU A 96 -3.58 21.15 17.03
CA LEU A 96 -3.13 20.26 18.10
C LEU A 96 -1.95 20.91 18.80
N GLU A 97 -1.97 20.88 20.12
CA GLU A 97 -0.87 21.39 20.95
C GLU A 97 -0.51 20.38 22.03
N SER A 98 0.78 20.14 22.19
CA SER A 98 1.26 19.20 23.20
C SER A 98 1.31 19.86 24.58
N ARG A 99 1.26 19.02 25.61
CA ARG A 99 1.60 19.40 26.97
C ARG A 99 2.74 18.51 27.44
N LEU A 100 3.89 19.13 27.70
CA LEU A 100 5.14 18.44 28.02
C LEU A 100 5.50 18.63 29.49
N ASP A 101 6.16 17.62 30.05
CA ASP A 101 6.83 17.71 31.35
C ASP A 101 8.21 18.41 31.24
N GLU A 102 8.96 18.43 32.34
CA GLU A 102 10.32 18.98 32.39
C GLU A 102 11.33 18.24 31.52
N ASN A 103 11.02 17.01 31.10
CA ASN A 103 11.85 16.21 30.21
C ASN A 103 11.47 16.41 28.73
N GLY A 104 10.47 17.26 28.43
CA GLY A 104 10.02 17.55 27.08
C GLY A 104 9.19 16.44 26.45
N VAL A 105 8.57 15.58 27.26
CA VAL A 105 7.72 14.48 26.78
C VAL A 105 6.30 14.60 27.33
N THR A 106 5.34 13.94 26.69
CA THR A 106 3.97 13.87 27.22
C THR A 106 3.98 13.08 28.53
N PRO A 107 3.48 13.65 29.65
CA PRO A 107 3.46 12.95 30.93
C PRO A 107 2.61 11.67 30.88
N ASP A 108 3.03 10.60 31.56
CA ASP A 108 2.27 9.35 31.61
C ASP A 108 0.85 9.52 32.18
N ALA A 109 0.69 10.42 33.14
CA ALA A 109 -0.60 10.78 33.71
C ALA A 109 -1.56 11.46 32.71
N ALA A 110 -1.03 11.95 31.58
CA ALA A 110 -1.82 12.50 30.48
C ALA A 110 -2.23 11.45 29.44
N ILE A 111 -1.83 10.19 29.61
CA ILE A 111 -2.15 9.08 28.70
C ILE A 111 -3.15 8.13 29.36
N LEU A 112 -4.21 7.78 28.62
CA LEU A 112 -5.19 6.81 29.08
C LEU A 112 -4.58 5.42 29.06
N GLN A 113 -4.54 4.79 30.24
CA GLN A 113 -4.11 3.41 30.41
C GLN A 113 -5.29 2.45 30.27
N ASN A 114 -5.03 1.21 29.84
CA ASN A 114 -6.02 0.13 29.76
C ASN A 114 -7.28 0.48 28.93
N TYR A 115 -7.10 1.18 27.82
CA TYR A 115 -8.20 1.58 26.95
C TYR A 115 -8.86 0.36 26.28
N ALA A 116 -10.16 0.17 26.52
CA ALA A 116 -10.89 -1.06 26.19
C ALA A 116 -10.98 -1.38 24.70
N GLU A 117 -10.97 -0.37 23.83
CA GLU A 117 -11.05 -0.57 22.37
C GLU A 117 -9.65 -0.70 21.74
N GLY A 118 -8.59 -0.54 22.54
CA GLY A 118 -7.20 -0.59 22.09
C GLY A 118 -6.57 -1.96 22.29
N GLN A 119 -5.69 -2.31 21.36
CA GLN A 119 -4.86 -3.51 21.43
C GLN A 119 -3.43 -3.13 21.08
N GLY A 120 -2.49 -3.35 22.00
CA GLY A 120 -1.07 -3.05 21.80
C GLY A 120 -0.22 -4.33 21.74
N TRP A 121 0.80 -4.31 20.90
CA TRP A 121 1.91 -5.27 20.94
C TRP A 121 3.22 -4.48 21.05
N ASN A 122 3.93 -4.63 22.17
CA ASN A 122 5.17 -3.90 22.49
C ASN A 122 5.07 -2.36 22.37
N LEU A 123 3.84 -1.82 22.40
CA LEU A 123 3.56 -0.39 22.37
C LEU A 123 2.33 -0.10 23.24
N ASP A 124 2.49 0.81 24.20
CA ASP A 124 1.49 1.18 25.21
C ASP A 124 1.01 2.63 25.09
N LYS A 125 1.61 3.42 24.19
CA LYS A 125 1.29 4.83 23.96
C LYS A 125 0.96 5.11 22.50
N ALA A 126 -0.11 5.85 22.27
CA ALA A 126 -0.53 6.35 20.97
C ALA A 126 -1.18 7.75 21.13
N PRO A 127 -1.14 8.62 20.10
CA PRO A 127 -1.77 9.94 20.17
C PRO A 127 -3.28 9.90 20.48
N ASP A 128 -3.97 8.84 20.06
CA ASP A 128 -5.37 8.57 20.38
C ASP A 128 -5.65 8.52 21.89
N LEU A 129 -4.66 8.11 22.69
CA LEU A 129 -4.81 7.87 24.12
C LEU A 129 -4.57 9.11 24.98
N VAL A 130 -4.12 10.23 24.40
CA VAL A 130 -3.88 11.45 25.17
C VAL A 130 -5.22 11.98 25.72
N LEU A 131 -5.28 12.20 27.04
CA LEU A 131 -6.47 12.67 27.74
C LEU A 131 -6.30 14.04 28.38
N ALA A 132 -5.08 14.56 28.50
CA ALA A 132 -4.84 15.86 29.11
C ALA A 132 -3.93 16.73 28.24
N PRO A 133 -4.19 18.05 28.18
CA PRO A 133 -5.29 18.78 28.82
C PRO A 133 -6.64 18.62 28.08
N GLY A 134 -7.76 18.93 28.72
CA GLY A 134 -9.08 19.01 28.05
C GLY A 134 -9.93 17.74 28.04
N GLY A 135 -9.40 16.59 28.45
CA GLY A 135 -10.14 15.33 28.56
C GLY A 135 -9.91 14.38 27.37
N PHE A 136 -10.28 13.12 27.55
CA PHE A 136 -10.05 12.07 26.55
C PHE A 136 -10.76 12.31 25.22
N ARG A 137 -11.89 13.03 25.19
CA ARG A 137 -12.64 13.28 23.95
C ARG A 137 -12.24 14.56 23.23
N TYR A 138 -11.36 15.38 23.81
CA TYR A 138 -10.98 16.65 23.22
C TYR A 138 -9.99 16.45 22.04
N PRO A 139 -10.29 16.91 20.81
CA PRO A 139 -9.41 16.71 19.65
C PRO A 139 -8.05 17.40 19.76
N GLY A 140 -8.00 18.60 20.38
CA GLY A 140 -6.82 19.45 20.35
C GLY A 140 -5.63 18.94 21.17
N ASN A 141 -5.83 17.91 22.02
CA ASN A 141 -4.76 17.31 22.82
C ASN A 141 -4.18 16.04 22.21
N LYS A 142 -4.66 15.58 21.05
CA LYS A 142 -4.32 14.28 20.48
C LYS A 142 -2.94 14.26 19.82
N LEU A 143 -1.93 14.64 20.60
CA LEU A 143 -0.53 14.82 20.24
C LEU A 143 0.35 14.26 21.35
N LEU A 144 0.98 13.13 21.03
CA LEU A 144 1.95 12.42 21.86
C LEU A 144 3.37 12.88 21.51
N VAL A 145 4.19 13.16 22.52
CA VAL A 145 5.61 13.46 22.37
C VAL A 145 6.41 12.51 23.26
N THR A 146 7.41 11.87 22.67
CA THR A 146 8.34 10.95 23.34
C THR A 146 9.76 11.47 23.19
N GLN A 147 10.77 10.75 23.70
CA GLN A 147 12.16 11.12 23.46
C GLN A 147 12.62 10.88 22.00
N LYS A 148 11.89 10.06 21.24
CA LYS A 148 12.30 9.64 19.88
C LYS A 148 11.48 10.31 18.78
N TYR A 149 10.21 10.57 19.04
CA TYR A 149 9.27 11.07 18.04
C TYR A 149 8.15 11.89 18.70
N PHE A 150 7.44 12.68 17.89
CA PHE A 150 6.09 13.11 18.20
C PHE A 150 5.11 12.60 17.15
N ALA A 151 3.88 12.37 17.58
CA ALA A 151 2.80 11.89 16.74
C ALA A 151 1.49 12.58 17.13
N GLY A 152 0.73 13.07 16.16
CA GLY A 152 -0.62 13.61 16.37
C GLY A 152 -1.63 13.01 15.40
N ILE A 153 -2.92 13.06 15.75
CA ILE A 153 -4.01 12.63 14.86
C ILE A 153 -4.85 13.82 14.41
N ILE A 154 -4.90 14.02 13.10
CA ILE A 154 -5.80 14.97 12.47
C ILE A 154 -7.12 14.26 12.18
N LEU A 155 -8.20 14.72 12.81
CA LEU A 155 -9.54 14.18 12.56
C LEU A 155 -10.10 14.77 11.26
N GLY A 156 -10.35 13.94 10.25
CA GLY A 156 -10.97 14.28 8.99
C GLY A 156 -12.50 14.28 9.03
N GLY A 157 -13.11 13.46 9.87
CA GLY A 157 -14.58 13.42 10.06
C GLY A 157 -15.23 12.07 9.84
N ALA A 158 -14.50 11.07 9.32
CA ALA A 158 -15.01 9.71 9.15
C ALA A 158 -15.29 9.00 10.48
N THR A 159 -14.63 9.42 11.58
CA THR A 159 -14.86 8.87 12.93
C THR A 159 -15.26 9.96 13.93
N LYS A 160 -15.99 10.98 13.47
CA LYS A 160 -16.40 12.13 14.29
C LYS A 160 -17.35 11.80 15.45
N ASP A 161 -17.92 10.61 15.44
CA ASP A 161 -18.80 10.07 16.48
C ASP A 161 -18.08 9.08 17.42
N PHE A 162 -16.79 8.81 17.19
CA PHE A 162 -16.01 7.84 17.96
C PHE A 162 -14.88 8.49 18.77
N ASP A 163 -15.02 8.44 20.09
CA ASP A 163 -14.03 8.90 21.08
C ASP A 163 -13.49 10.30 20.84
N THR A 164 -14.41 11.18 20.47
CA THR A 164 -14.16 12.60 20.24
C THR A 164 -15.44 13.39 20.50
N ASP A 165 -15.29 14.63 20.93
CA ASP A 165 -16.39 15.62 20.96
C ASP A 165 -16.47 16.39 19.64
N TYR A 166 -15.45 16.24 18.77
CA TYR A 166 -15.36 16.85 17.45
C TYR A 166 -15.54 18.39 17.46
N VAL A 167 -14.93 19.03 18.47
CA VAL A 167 -14.94 20.49 18.67
C VAL A 167 -13.52 21.08 18.68
N ASP A 168 -13.42 22.38 18.41
CA ASP A 168 -12.21 23.17 18.61
C ASP A 168 -12.04 23.66 20.06
N ALA A 169 -11.00 24.46 20.32
CA ALA A 169 -10.69 25.00 21.64
C ALA A 169 -11.76 25.96 22.19
N SER A 170 -12.60 26.53 21.32
CA SER A 170 -13.74 27.38 21.71
C SER A 170 -15.01 26.59 22.01
N GLY A 171 -15.01 25.28 21.72
CA GLY A 171 -16.19 24.41 21.79
C GLY A 171 -17.07 24.44 20.54
N ALA A 172 -16.63 25.10 19.47
CA ALA A 172 -17.34 25.08 18.19
C ALA A 172 -17.08 23.76 17.46
N ALA A 173 -18.08 23.24 16.75
CA ALA A 173 -17.93 22.01 15.98
C ALA A 173 -16.87 22.17 14.88
N LEU A 174 -16.01 21.15 14.74
CA LEU A 174 -15.06 21.08 13.63
C LEU A 174 -15.80 20.84 12.32
N GLU A 175 -15.34 21.47 11.24
CA GLU A 175 -15.80 21.14 9.89
C GLU A 175 -15.15 19.85 9.38
N ASP A 176 -15.88 19.05 8.60
CA ASP A 176 -15.33 17.85 7.93
C ASP A 176 -14.26 18.27 6.89
N LEU A 177 -13.20 17.47 6.72
CA LEU A 177 -12.20 17.70 5.67
C LEU A 177 -12.72 17.18 4.32
N THR A 178 -13.15 18.08 3.46
CA THR A 178 -13.68 17.78 2.11
C THR A 178 -12.62 17.97 1.03
N GLU A 179 -13.01 17.69 -0.21
CA GLU A 179 -12.19 17.92 -1.41
C GLU A 179 -11.49 19.28 -1.40
N GLY A 180 -10.19 19.28 -1.73
CA GLY A 180 -9.37 20.48 -1.80
C GLY A 180 -7.91 20.26 -1.44
N VAL A 181 -7.18 21.37 -1.39
CA VAL A 181 -5.77 21.41 -0.94
C VAL A 181 -5.72 21.93 0.48
N TYR A 182 -4.88 21.31 1.30
CA TYR A 182 -4.61 21.74 2.67
C TYR A 182 -3.12 21.87 2.88
N THR A 183 -2.73 22.74 3.82
CA THR A 183 -1.34 22.91 4.22
C THR A 183 -1.19 22.51 5.69
N LEU A 184 -0.44 21.46 5.93
CA LEU A 184 0.02 21.06 7.25
C LEU A 184 1.22 21.92 7.63
N ARG A 185 1.23 22.43 8.86
CA ARG A 185 2.38 23.08 9.49
C ARG A 185 2.67 22.40 10.81
N VAL A 186 3.93 22.03 11.01
CA VAL A 186 4.42 21.42 12.24
C VAL A 186 5.50 22.32 12.81
N THR A 187 5.34 22.75 14.05
CA THR A 187 6.26 23.67 14.72
C THR A 187 6.66 23.12 16.07
N VAL A 188 7.97 23.09 16.35
CA VAL A 188 8.50 22.71 17.66
C VAL A 188 9.10 23.92 18.36
N PHE A 189 8.87 24.01 19.67
CA PHE A 189 9.25 25.14 20.50
C PHE A 189 10.15 24.72 21.65
N SER A 190 11.03 25.62 22.07
CA SER A 190 11.72 25.54 23.37
C SER A 190 11.79 26.92 23.99
N HIS A 191 11.44 27.02 25.28
CA HIS A 191 11.37 28.28 26.03
C HIS A 191 10.60 29.41 25.31
N GLY A 192 9.54 29.04 24.57
CA GLY A 192 8.71 29.99 23.82
C GLY A 192 9.27 30.42 22.45
N PHE A 193 10.45 29.95 22.06
CA PHE A 193 11.04 30.20 20.75
C PHE A 193 10.77 29.05 19.80
N ILE A 194 10.50 29.37 18.53
CA ILE A 194 10.41 28.38 17.46
C ILE A 194 11.83 27.87 17.17
N LEU A 195 12.03 26.56 17.28
CA LEU A 195 13.29 25.93 16.91
C LEU A 195 13.28 25.46 15.45
N GLN A 196 12.17 24.88 15.01
CA GLN A 196 11.97 24.43 13.63
C GLN A 196 10.49 24.47 13.29
N ALA A 197 10.19 24.84 12.04
CA ALA A 197 8.86 24.72 11.46
C ALA A 197 8.98 24.05 10.07
N GLU A 198 8.14 23.07 9.81
CA GLU A 198 8.02 22.42 8.49
C GLU A 198 6.59 22.55 7.98
N THR A 199 6.45 22.64 6.65
CA THR A 199 5.15 22.69 5.98
C THR A 199 5.05 21.62 4.91
N LEU A 200 3.84 21.05 4.77
CA LEU A 200 3.56 20.01 3.79
C LEU A 200 2.19 20.25 3.15
N LYS A 201 2.10 20.14 1.82
CA LYS A 201 0.83 20.21 1.09
C LYS A 201 0.16 18.84 1.05
N LEU A 202 -1.12 18.80 1.38
CA LEU A 202 -1.98 17.61 1.35
C LEU A 202 -3.14 17.84 0.38
N TYR A 203 -3.61 16.76 -0.24
CA TYR A 203 -4.61 16.80 -1.31
C TYR A 203 -5.75 15.84 -1.01
N PHE A 204 -6.94 16.38 -0.79
CA PHE A 204 -8.18 15.62 -0.77
C PHE A 204 -8.75 15.69 -2.18
N LYS A 205 -8.40 14.72 -3.02
CA LYS A 205 -8.83 14.66 -4.43
C LYS A 205 -8.92 13.20 -4.92
N PRO A 206 -9.66 12.92 -6.00
CA PRO A 206 -9.74 11.58 -6.57
C PRO A 206 -8.36 11.11 -7.08
N VAL A 207 -8.01 9.87 -6.74
CA VAL A 207 -6.81 9.17 -7.22
C VAL A 207 -7.14 7.69 -7.37
N PHE A 208 -6.49 7.02 -8.33
CA PHE A 208 -6.58 5.58 -8.47
C PHE A 208 -5.85 4.91 -7.30
N LYS A 209 -6.47 3.93 -6.64
CA LYS A 209 -5.90 3.24 -5.48
C LYS A 209 -5.68 1.77 -5.80
N LEU A 210 -4.50 1.27 -5.50
CA LEU A 210 -4.10 -0.12 -5.73
C LEU A 210 -3.92 -0.84 -4.40
N PHE A 211 -4.60 -1.97 -4.26
CA PHE A 211 -4.62 -2.83 -3.08
C PHE A 211 -3.98 -4.19 -3.39
N GLY A 212 -3.38 -4.81 -2.37
CA GLY A 212 -2.70 -6.09 -2.45
C GLY A 212 -1.99 -6.40 -1.14
N ALA A 213 -1.53 -7.64 -0.98
CA ALA A 213 -0.72 -8.00 0.18
C ALA A 213 0.67 -7.36 0.09
N PHE A 214 1.29 -7.03 1.23
CA PHE A 214 2.70 -6.62 1.30
C PHE A 214 3.62 -7.79 1.67
N GLN A 215 3.23 -9.00 1.29
CA GLN A 215 4.01 -10.21 1.53
C GLN A 215 3.84 -11.19 0.37
N PRO A 216 4.90 -11.94 0.02
CA PRO A 216 6.31 -11.78 0.41
C PRO A 216 6.97 -10.45 -0.03
N ALA A 217 8.18 -10.17 0.45
CA ALA A 217 8.89 -8.91 0.22
C ALA A 217 9.18 -8.61 -1.27
N ASN A 218 9.42 -9.65 -2.08
CA ASN A 218 9.60 -9.50 -3.53
C ASN A 218 8.30 -9.02 -4.21
N HIS A 219 7.14 -9.52 -3.78
CA HIS A 219 5.84 -9.03 -4.23
C HIS A 219 5.61 -7.57 -3.79
N GLU A 220 5.86 -7.25 -2.52
CA GLU A 220 5.74 -5.88 -2.00
C GLU A 220 6.57 -4.88 -2.84
N GLY A 221 7.83 -5.23 -3.14
CA GLY A 221 8.69 -4.42 -3.99
C GLY A 221 8.12 -4.21 -5.40
N LYS A 222 7.61 -5.27 -6.04
CA LYS A 222 6.99 -5.19 -7.37
C LYS A 222 5.67 -4.41 -7.38
N LEU A 223 4.83 -4.58 -6.37
CA LEU A 223 3.58 -3.84 -6.20
C LEU A 223 3.88 -2.34 -6.12
N LYS A 224 4.82 -1.93 -5.26
CA LYS A 224 5.22 -0.52 -5.11
C LYS A 224 5.79 0.05 -6.41
N ALA A 225 6.65 -0.70 -7.10
CA ALA A 225 7.22 -0.29 -8.38
C ALA A 225 6.14 -0.12 -9.46
N TYR A 226 5.20 -1.06 -9.54
CA TYR A 226 4.08 -1.01 -10.49
C TYR A 226 3.15 0.17 -10.22
N ALA A 227 2.81 0.41 -8.94
CA ALA A 227 2.00 1.55 -8.55
C ALA A 227 2.68 2.88 -8.92
N ALA A 228 3.97 3.03 -8.61
CA ALA A 228 4.74 4.22 -8.95
C ALA A 228 4.80 4.46 -10.46
N ALA A 229 5.05 3.40 -11.26
CA ALA A 229 5.12 3.50 -12.72
C ALA A 229 3.80 3.93 -13.37
N ASN A 230 2.65 3.63 -12.73
CA ASN A 230 1.32 3.95 -13.25
C ASN A 230 0.66 5.15 -12.54
N GLY A 231 1.34 5.79 -11.59
CA GLY A 231 0.77 6.88 -10.79
C GLY A 231 -0.40 6.44 -9.89
N TYR A 232 -0.42 5.17 -9.48
CA TYR A 232 -1.42 4.63 -8.57
C TYR A 232 -0.98 4.84 -7.12
N ARG A 233 -1.96 5.10 -6.26
CA ARG A 233 -1.74 5.23 -4.84
C ARG A 233 -1.71 3.86 -4.16
N VAL A 234 -0.74 3.67 -3.28
CA VAL A 234 -0.65 2.57 -2.31
C VAL A 234 -0.55 3.15 -0.90
N PHE A 235 -1.00 2.41 0.11
CA PHE A 235 -1.04 2.87 1.50
C PHE A 235 0.13 2.29 2.30
N LEU A 236 1.18 3.09 2.50
CA LEU A 236 2.42 2.81 3.23
C LEU A 236 2.45 3.44 4.62
N ASP A 237 1.74 4.55 4.80
CA ASP A 237 1.59 5.27 6.06
C ASP A 237 0.54 4.59 6.96
N PRO A 238 0.68 4.70 8.29
CA PRO A 238 -0.32 4.21 9.22
C PRO A 238 -1.68 4.89 9.00
N PHE A 239 -2.73 4.09 8.86
CA PHE A 239 -4.10 4.58 9.01
C PHE A 239 -4.31 5.06 10.45
N ALA A 240 -5.01 6.19 10.62
CA ALA A 240 -5.36 6.68 11.95
C ALA A 240 -6.12 5.61 12.74
N GLY A 241 -5.66 5.30 13.94
CA GLY A 241 -6.10 4.15 14.75
C GLY A 241 -5.24 2.90 14.60
N TYR A 242 -4.25 2.85 13.71
CA TYR A 242 -3.27 1.77 13.61
C TYR A 242 -1.87 2.36 13.63
N PHE A 243 -1.35 2.55 14.84
CA PHE A 243 -0.14 3.31 15.12
C PHE A 243 1.06 2.39 15.29
N PHE A 244 2.13 2.62 14.52
CA PHE A 244 3.39 1.85 14.58
C PHE A 244 4.57 2.79 14.24
N PRO A 245 4.88 3.75 15.12
CA PRO A 245 5.83 4.82 14.82
C PRO A 245 7.26 4.32 14.65
N GLU A 246 7.63 3.10 15.01
CA GLU A 246 8.98 2.57 14.76
C GLU A 246 8.96 1.38 13.79
N GLY A 247 7.87 1.23 13.04
CA GLY A 247 7.64 0.12 12.11
C GLY A 247 6.94 -1.08 12.76
N TYR A 248 6.29 -1.89 11.91
CA TYR A 248 5.45 -3.00 12.34
C TYR A 248 6.15 -4.08 13.17
N SER A 249 7.46 -4.29 12.97
CA SER A 249 8.26 -5.31 13.65
C SER A 249 8.70 -4.91 15.06
N VAL A 250 8.62 -3.62 15.41
CA VAL A 250 9.03 -3.10 16.73
C VAL A 250 7.87 -3.16 17.71
N GLY A 251 6.73 -2.61 17.29
CA GLY A 251 5.52 -2.58 18.09
C GLY A 251 4.40 -1.87 17.35
N ASN A 252 3.16 -2.15 17.74
CA ASN A 252 1.99 -1.47 17.18
C ASN A 252 0.88 -1.32 18.22
N TYR A 253 0.02 -0.35 17.98
CA TYR A 253 -1.20 -0.13 18.72
C TYR A 253 -2.36 0.06 17.75
N LYS A 254 -3.43 -0.71 17.94
CA LYS A 254 -4.60 -0.67 17.05
C LYS A 254 -5.90 -0.41 17.80
N ILE A 255 -6.75 0.42 17.20
CA ILE A 255 -8.11 0.75 17.61
C ILE A 255 -9.01 0.45 16.42
N ASN A 256 -9.62 -0.73 16.41
CA ASN A 256 -10.36 -1.23 15.24
C ASN A 256 -11.49 -0.29 14.79
N LYS A 257 -12.15 0.37 15.77
CA LYS A 257 -13.19 1.37 15.53
C LYS A 257 -12.71 2.65 14.87
N ARG A 258 -11.39 2.87 14.78
CA ARG A 258 -10.81 4.03 14.09
C ARG A 258 -10.14 3.66 12.78
N TRP A 259 -9.25 2.67 12.74
CA TRP A 259 -8.46 2.40 11.53
C TRP A 259 -9.24 1.72 10.41
N ARG A 260 -10.20 0.84 10.75
CA ARG A 260 -10.98 0.12 9.72
C ARG A 260 -11.88 1.05 8.91
N PRO A 261 -12.58 2.04 9.51
CA PRO A 261 -13.27 3.08 8.75
C PRO A 261 -12.34 3.82 7.79
N GLN A 262 -11.12 4.17 8.22
CA GLN A 262 -10.16 4.89 7.37
C GLN A 262 -9.66 4.07 6.18
N ASN A 263 -9.42 2.76 6.35
CA ASN A 263 -9.10 1.90 5.22
C ASN A 263 -10.35 1.71 4.33
N SER A 264 -11.50 1.43 4.94
CA SER A 264 -12.74 1.13 4.20
C SER A 264 -13.19 2.29 3.30
N LEU A 265 -13.12 3.54 3.79
CA LEU A 265 -13.46 4.71 2.97
C LEU A 265 -12.47 4.95 1.83
N GLU A 266 -11.23 4.49 1.99
CA GLU A 266 -10.25 4.60 0.91
C GLU A 266 -10.59 3.62 -0.22
N VAL A 267 -11.19 2.48 0.08
CA VAL A 267 -11.68 1.55 -0.94
C VAL A 267 -12.92 2.12 -1.63
N VAL A 268 -14.00 2.32 -0.87
CA VAL A 268 -15.23 2.99 -1.32
C VAL A 268 -15.76 3.86 -0.19
N ASN A 269 -15.80 5.16 -0.42
CA ASN A 269 -16.25 6.15 0.53
C ASN A 269 -17.78 6.21 0.57
N THR A 270 -18.34 5.69 1.65
CA THR A 270 -19.79 5.72 1.93
C THR A 270 -20.13 6.69 3.05
N VAL A 271 -19.19 7.55 3.47
CA VAL A 271 -19.44 8.54 4.51
C VAL A 271 -20.35 9.64 3.95
N ALA A 272 -21.40 10.01 4.68
CA ALA A 272 -22.38 10.98 4.17
C ALA A 272 -21.73 12.32 3.79
N GLY A 273 -22.06 12.86 2.62
CA GLY A 273 -21.59 14.16 2.15
C GLY A 273 -20.21 14.16 1.47
N THR A 274 -19.74 13.02 0.97
CA THR A 274 -18.53 12.91 0.13
C THR A 274 -18.90 12.96 -1.35
N SER A 275 -18.08 13.64 -2.17
CA SER A 275 -18.25 13.83 -3.61
C SER A 275 -17.49 12.81 -4.45
N TYR A 276 -16.41 12.21 -3.94
CA TYR A 276 -15.57 11.27 -4.69
C TYR A 276 -15.16 10.02 -3.91
N GLY A 277 -14.79 9.00 -4.66
CA GLY A 277 -14.53 7.67 -4.12
C GLY A 277 -15.81 6.94 -3.72
N THR A 278 -16.98 7.43 -4.12
CA THR A 278 -18.29 6.84 -3.80
C THR A 278 -18.54 5.59 -4.66
N PRO A 279 -19.57 4.76 -4.37
CA PRO A 279 -19.88 3.60 -5.21
C PRO A 279 -20.00 3.92 -6.71
N GLU A 280 -20.43 5.13 -7.06
CA GLU A 280 -20.64 5.58 -8.43
C GLU A 280 -19.34 5.97 -9.16
N ASN A 281 -18.30 6.39 -8.43
CA ASN A 281 -17.08 6.97 -9.03
C ASN A 281 -15.74 6.53 -8.41
N ALA A 282 -15.75 5.56 -7.49
CA ALA A 282 -14.55 4.93 -6.98
C ALA A 282 -13.73 4.30 -8.12
N ARG A 283 -12.41 4.52 -8.09
CA ARG A 283 -11.45 3.94 -9.04
C ARG A 283 -10.40 3.16 -8.27
N ILE A 284 -10.54 1.84 -8.27
CA ILE A 284 -9.75 0.95 -7.42
C ILE A 284 -9.20 -0.23 -8.21
N GLY A 285 -8.05 -0.74 -7.78
CA GLY A 285 -7.39 -1.91 -8.35
C GLY A 285 -6.98 -2.91 -7.28
N PHE A 286 -7.01 -4.20 -7.60
CA PHE A 286 -6.53 -5.27 -6.72
C PHE A 286 -5.51 -6.13 -7.46
N ILE A 287 -4.33 -6.34 -6.86
CA ILE A 287 -3.43 -7.41 -7.30
C ILE A 287 -3.82 -8.71 -6.58
N LEU A 288 -4.29 -9.68 -7.34
CA LEU A 288 -4.69 -11.00 -6.85
C LEU A 288 -3.46 -11.89 -6.75
N TYR A 289 -2.72 -11.77 -5.63
CA TYR A 289 -1.56 -12.58 -5.35
C TYR A 289 -1.40 -12.78 -3.84
N ASN A 290 -1.24 -14.04 -3.42
CA ASN A 290 -1.01 -14.46 -2.04
C ASN A 290 -2.03 -13.87 -1.04
N LEU A 291 -3.31 -13.86 -1.44
CA LEU A 291 -4.38 -13.31 -0.64
C LEU A 291 -5.05 -14.39 0.20
N VAL A 292 -4.75 -14.39 1.50
CA VAL A 292 -5.37 -15.29 2.49
C VAL A 292 -6.79 -14.82 2.82
N GLU A 293 -7.70 -15.75 3.12
CA GLU A 293 -9.10 -15.41 3.43
C GLU A 293 -9.23 -14.47 4.64
N SER A 294 -8.36 -14.61 5.64
CA SER A 294 -8.38 -13.78 6.85
C SER A 294 -7.65 -12.45 6.73
N GLY A 295 -7.06 -12.15 5.58
CA GLY A 295 -6.21 -10.98 5.38
C GLY A 295 -7.01 -9.69 5.25
N THR A 296 -6.37 -8.54 5.50
CA THR A 296 -7.00 -7.22 5.37
C THR A 296 -7.49 -6.98 3.94
N THR A 297 -6.72 -7.36 2.92
CA THR A 297 -7.13 -7.19 1.52
C THR A 297 -8.38 -8.01 1.20
N SER A 298 -8.49 -9.25 1.68
CA SER A 298 -9.68 -10.08 1.48
C SER A 298 -10.88 -9.58 2.29
N ARG A 299 -10.71 -9.39 3.61
CA ARG A 299 -11.82 -9.10 4.53
C ARG A 299 -12.29 -7.65 4.54
N LEU A 300 -11.38 -6.69 4.36
CA LEU A 300 -11.72 -5.28 4.43
C LEU A 300 -11.80 -4.69 3.03
N GLU A 301 -10.77 -4.86 2.20
CA GLU A 301 -10.66 -4.11 0.95
C GLU A 301 -11.58 -4.71 -0.13
N ILE A 302 -11.38 -5.97 -0.51
CA ILE A 302 -12.31 -6.69 -1.39
C ILE A 302 -13.69 -6.79 -0.74
N GLY A 303 -13.76 -7.08 0.56
CA GLY A 303 -15.00 -7.13 1.32
C GLY A 303 -15.83 -5.84 1.24
N LYS A 304 -15.19 -4.67 1.32
CA LYS A 304 -15.88 -3.38 1.15
C LYS A 304 -16.35 -3.18 -0.27
N ALA A 305 -15.54 -3.52 -1.27
CA ALA A 305 -15.94 -3.43 -2.67
C ALA A 305 -17.14 -4.32 -2.99
N LEU A 306 -17.21 -5.52 -2.40
CA LEU A 306 -18.35 -6.42 -2.47
C LEU A 306 -19.58 -5.83 -1.78
N LEU A 307 -19.43 -5.35 -0.53
CA LEU A 307 -20.51 -4.72 0.24
C LEU A 307 -21.20 -3.59 -0.53
N THR A 308 -20.42 -2.76 -1.22
CA THR A 308 -20.93 -1.62 -1.97
C THR A 308 -21.30 -1.93 -3.42
N GLY A 309 -21.24 -3.20 -3.83
CA GLY A 309 -21.63 -3.65 -5.17
C GLY A 309 -20.75 -3.14 -6.30
N VAL A 310 -19.50 -2.74 -6.03
CA VAL A 310 -18.60 -2.18 -7.05
C VAL A 310 -17.63 -3.19 -7.65
N ILE A 311 -17.68 -4.45 -7.22
CA ILE A 311 -16.70 -5.47 -7.64
C ILE A 311 -16.67 -5.69 -9.16
N ASP A 312 -17.83 -5.59 -9.81
CA ASP A 312 -18.01 -5.71 -11.26
C ASP A 312 -18.15 -4.34 -11.96
N SER A 313 -17.86 -3.24 -11.25
CA SER A 313 -17.86 -1.90 -11.83
C SER A 313 -16.77 -1.78 -12.90
N PRO A 314 -17.01 -1.04 -14.02
CA PRO A 314 -15.97 -0.74 -15.00
C PRO A 314 -14.80 0.08 -14.43
N ASN A 315 -14.94 0.61 -13.21
CA ASN A 315 -13.90 1.34 -12.49
C ASN A 315 -13.14 0.50 -11.44
N THR A 316 -13.44 -0.80 -11.35
CA THR A 316 -12.73 -1.76 -10.51
C THR A 316 -11.87 -2.66 -11.39
N PHE A 317 -10.56 -2.68 -11.13
CA PHE A 317 -9.57 -3.37 -11.96
C PHE A 317 -8.93 -4.51 -11.17
N PHE A 318 -8.67 -5.62 -11.84
CA PHE A 318 -7.97 -6.77 -11.25
C PHE A 318 -6.69 -7.06 -12.03
N PHE A 319 -5.62 -7.28 -11.28
CA PHE A 319 -4.30 -7.57 -11.79
C PHE A 319 -3.82 -8.92 -11.25
N ARG A 320 -2.92 -9.56 -11.99
CA ARG A 320 -2.25 -10.81 -11.63
C ARG A 320 -0.80 -10.77 -12.09
N TYR A 321 0.01 -11.72 -11.65
CA TYR A 321 1.27 -12.01 -12.34
C TYR A 321 0.99 -12.77 -13.63
N ASP A 322 1.68 -12.39 -14.71
CA ASP A 322 1.61 -13.07 -16.00
C ASP A 322 1.99 -14.55 -15.89
N ILE A 323 3.06 -14.85 -15.15
CA ILE A 323 3.55 -16.21 -14.85
C ILE A 323 3.03 -16.75 -13.50
N GLY A 324 2.14 -16.03 -12.82
CA GLY A 324 1.50 -16.46 -11.55
C GLY A 324 2.34 -16.23 -10.28
N GLU A 325 3.62 -15.88 -10.43
CA GLU A 325 4.50 -15.53 -9.32
C GLU A 325 5.27 -14.22 -9.62
N PRO A 326 5.68 -13.45 -8.59
CA PRO A 326 6.60 -12.33 -8.76
C PRO A 326 7.94 -12.81 -9.34
N GLU A 327 8.40 -14.01 -8.98
CA GLU A 327 9.61 -14.62 -9.49
C GLU A 327 9.51 -16.13 -9.36
N ILE A 328 10.02 -16.85 -10.34
CA ILE A 328 10.13 -18.32 -10.30
C ILE A 328 11.61 -18.66 -10.43
N VAL A 329 12.15 -19.32 -9.41
CA VAL A 329 13.46 -19.97 -9.48
C VAL A 329 13.21 -21.48 -9.60
N TYR A 330 13.77 -22.12 -10.62
CA TYR A 330 13.54 -23.54 -10.89
C TYR A 330 14.76 -24.23 -11.48
N VAL A 331 14.80 -25.56 -11.39
CA VAL A 331 15.80 -26.40 -12.05
C VAL A 331 15.22 -26.90 -13.38
N ASN A 332 15.88 -26.59 -14.50
CA ASN A 332 15.44 -27.05 -15.81
C ASN A 332 15.79 -28.53 -16.07
N ARG A 333 15.31 -29.10 -17.18
CA ARG A 333 15.62 -30.48 -17.59
C ARG A 333 17.12 -30.78 -17.79
N ALA A 334 17.94 -29.75 -18.01
CA ALA A 334 19.40 -29.86 -18.08
C ALA A 334 20.08 -29.77 -16.70
N SER A 335 19.30 -29.78 -15.61
CA SER A 335 19.77 -29.62 -14.22
C SER A 335 20.44 -28.27 -13.92
N GLU A 336 20.06 -27.22 -14.66
CA GLU A 336 20.52 -25.85 -14.45
C GLU A 336 19.47 -25.04 -13.70
N GLU A 337 19.90 -24.23 -12.75
CA GLU A 337 19.03 -23.24 -12.11
C GLU A 337 18.73 -22.09 -13.08
N LYS A 338 17.46 -21.74 -13.19
CA LYS A 338 16.95 -20.63 -14.01
C LYS A 338 16.02 -19.76 -13.16
N THR A 339 15.97 -18.48 -13.53
CA THR A 339 15.09 -17.49 -12.89
C THR A 339 14.21 -16.83 -13.94
N LEU A 340 12.91 -16.74 -13.67
CA LEU A 340 11.92 -16.01 -14.46
C LEU A 340 11.32 -14.90 -13.62
N ALA A 341 11.30 -13.68 -14.15
CA ALA A 341 10.69 -12.54 -13.49
C ALA A 341 9.25 -12.36 -13.96
N GLY A 342 8.28 -12.36 -13.04
CA GLY A 342 6.88 -12.09 -13.37
C GLY A 342 6.56 -10.60 -13.51
N LEU A 343 5.59 -10.28 -14.36
CA LEU A 343 5.06 -8.94 -14.59
C LEU A 343 3.63 -8.85 -14.07
N ILE A 344 3.27 -7.70 -13.48
CA ILE A 344 1.90 -7.42 -13.08
C ILE A 344 1.13 -6.99 -14.34
N VAL A 345 0.10 -7.75 -14.69
CA VAL A 345 -0.75 -7.54 -15.87
C VAL A 345 -2.22 -7.48 -15.45
N ALA A 346 -3.02 -6.69 -16.17
CA ALA A 346 -4.46 -6.65 -15.95
C ALA A 346 -5.11 -7.93 -16.50
N PHE A 347 -6.20 -8.36 -15.86
CA PHE A 347 -7.11 -9.31 -16.50
C PHE A 347 -7.78 -8.66 -17.72
N ALA A 348 -8.13 -9.47 -18.73
CA ALA A 348 -9.02 -9.00 -19.78
C ALA A 348 -10.40 -8.66 -19.21
N SER A 349 -11.12 -7.77 -19.88
CA SER A 349 -12.37 -7.18 -19.37
C SER A 349 -13.48 -8.20 -19.16
N ALA A 350 -13.56 -9.25 -19.98
CA ALA A 350 -14.60 -10.29 -19.89
C ALA A 350 -14.19 -11.49 -19.02
N ASP A 351 -12.90 -11.63 -18.72
CA ASP A 351 -12.37 -12.83 -18.09
C ASP A 351 -12.50 -12.74 -16.57
N ARG A 352 -12.81 -13.86 -15.93
CA ARG A 352 -12.78 -14.07 -14.48
C ARG A 352 -11.80 -15.16 -14.07
N LEU A 353 -11.27 -15.91 -15.03
CA LEU A 353 -10.19 -16.86 -14.85
C LEU A 353 -9.08 -16.49 -15.83
N ALA A 354 -7.84 -16.69 -15.44
CA ALA A 354 -6.74 -16.65 -16.38
C ALA A 354 -5.68 -17.67 -15.97
N PHE A 355 -5.24 -18.47 -16.93
CA PHE A 355 -4.05 -19.28 -16.74
C PHE A 355 -2.78 -18.42 -16.84
N THR A 356 -1.76 -18.82 -16.10
CA THR A 356 -0.50 -18.07 -16.00
C THR A 356 0.67 -18.84 -16.58
N ARG A 357 0.73 -20.16 -16.34
CA ARG A 357 1.78 -21.04 -16.84
C ARG A 357 1.37 -22.51 -16.71
N ALA A 358 2.14 -23.39 -17.34
CA ALA A 358 2.20 -24.80 -16.99
C ALA A 358 3.62 -25.23 -16.62
N GLU A 359 3.70 -26.24 -15.76
CA GLU A 359 4.95 -26.90 -15.39
C GLU A 359 4.92 -28.35 -15.83
N ILE A 360 5.86 -28.77 -16.67
CA ILE A 360 5.96 -30.13 -17.19
C ILE A 360 7.12 -30.83 -16.48
N ARG A 361 6.84 -31.98 -15.85
CA ARG A 361 7.80 -32.74 -15.04
C ARG A 361 7.72 -34.23 -15.34
N ALA A 362 8.63 -35.01 -14.77
CA ALA A 362 8.56 -36.47 -14.92
C ALA A 362 7.36 -37.00 -14.13
N ARG A 363 6.66 -38.01 -14.64
CA ARG A 363 5.48 -38.58 -13.96
C ARG A 363 5.82 -39.03 -12.54
N GLY A 364 4.96 -38.69 -11.58
CA GLY A 364 5.07 -39.02 -10.17
C GLY A 364 6.08 -38.16 -9.40
N THR A 365 6.43 -36.98 -9.93
CA THR A 365 7.35 -36.02 -9.27
C THR A 365 6.66 -34.71 -8.88
N GLY A 366 5.35 -34.65 -9.08
CA GLY A 366 4.45 -33.61 -8.61
C GLY A 366 4.32 -33.55 -7.09
N ASP A 367 3.97 -32.36 -6.60
CA ASP A 367 3.66 -32.12 -5.19
C ASP A 367 2.16 -32.31 -4.89
N GLY A 368 1.36 -32.63 -5.92
CA GLY A 368 -0.10 -32.69 -5.87
C GLY A 368 -0.76 -31.32 -5.94
N ASP A 369 -2.07 -31.33 -6.22
CA ASP A 369 -2.87 -30.12 -6.41
C ASP A 369 -2.70 -29.08 -5.29
N ASN A 370 -2.65 -27.83 -5.70
CA ASN A 370 -2.59 -26.64 -4.88
C ASN A 370 -1.39 -26.63 -3.93
N ARG A 371 -0.26 -27.21 -4.35
CA ARG A 371 0.96 -27.20 -3.56
C ARG A 371 2.12 -26.68 -4.38
N TYR A 372 2.63 -25.51 -4.00
CA TYR A 372 3.75 -24.87 -4.68
C TYR A 372 4.91 -24.63 -3.72
N SER A 373 6.03 -25.32 -3.98
CA SER A 373 7.28 -25.11 -3.25
C SER A 373 8.22 -24.18 -4.01
N LEU A 374 8.64 -23.08 -3.38
CA LEU A 374 9.70 -22.21 -3.91
C LEU A 374 11.08 -22.89 -3.87
N TYR A 375 11.19 -24.03 -3.19
CA TYR A 375 12.42 -24.80 -3.03
C TYR A 375 12.42 -26.10 -3.83
N ASP A 376 11.41 -26.32 -4.69
CA ASP A 376 11.37 -27.50 -5.54
C ASP A 376 12.56 -27.51 -6.51
N ARG A 377 13.38 -28.56 -6.41
CA ARG A 377 14.56 -28.79 -7.26
C ARG A 377 14.30 -29.82 -8.35
N THR A 378 13.08 -30.33 -8.45
CA THR A 378 12.70 -31.33 -9.46
C THR A 378 12.87 -30.74 -10.86
N PRO A 379 13.67 -31.38 -11.74
CA PRO A 379 13.89 -30.90 -13.10
C PRO A 379 12.58 -30.80 -13.90
N LYS A 380 12.25 -29.59 -14.33
CA LYS A 380 10.98 -29.28 -15.02
C LYS A 380 11.17 -28.34 -16.21
N THR A 381 10.17 -28.30 -17.08
CA THR A 381 10.02 -27.29 -18.13
C THR A 381 8.91 -26.33 -17.73
N GLN A 382 9.15 -25.03 -17.90
CA GLN A 382 8.16 -23.97 -17.69
C GLN A 382 7.57 -23.59 -19.05
N ASP A 383 6.27 -23.75 -19.21
CA ASP A 383 5.53 -23.26 -20.37
C ASP A 383 4.78 -21.98 -19.98
N LEU A 384 5.12 -20.87 -20.64
CA LEU A 384 4.58 -19.54 -20.35
C LEU A 384 3.53 -19.09 -21.37
N ASN A 385 3.23 -19.89 -22.40
CA ASN A 385 2.33 -19.53 -23.49
C ASN A 385 1.35 -20.66 -23.80
N LEU A 386 0.38 -20.87 -22.92
CA LEU A 386 -0.60 -21.97 -23.08
C LEU A 386 -1.49 -21.87 -24.33
N ALA A 387 -1.48 -20.71 -25.02
CA ALA A 387 -2.22 -20.52 -26.26
C ALA A 387 -1.63 -21.31 -27.45
N ASP A 388 -0.35 -21.70 -27.41
CA ASP A 388 0.25 -22.57 -28.44
C ASP A 388 0.10 -24.08 -28.15
N GLY A 389 -0.39 -24.41 -26.95
CA GLY A 389 -0.70 -25.76 -26.51
C GLY A 389 0.49 -26.51 -25.92
N LEU A 390 0.21 -27.47 -25.05
CA LEU A 390 1.22 -28.23 -24.32
C LEU A 390 1.64 -29.49 -25.09
N GLN A 391 2.91 -29.82 -25.03
CA GLN A 391 3.47 -31.09 -25.53
C GLN A 391 3.86 -31.97 -24.34
N ILE A 392 3.23 -33.13 -24.19
CA ILE A 392 3.37 -34.01 -23.02
C ILE A 392 3.72 -35.43 -23.48
N ALA A 393 4.81 -35.99 -22.94
CA ALA A 393 5.18 -37.38 -23.14
C ALA A 393 4.38 -38.34 -22.24
N GLU A 394 4.30 -39.62 -22.62
CA GLU A 394 3.79 -40.68 -21.72
C GLU A 394 4.59 -40.84 -20.42
N SER A 395 5.82 -40.35 -20.35
CA SER A 395 6.64 -40.37 -19.12
C SER A 395 6.50 -39.08 -18.29
N GLU A 396 5.63 -38.17 -18.70
CA GLU A 396 5.47 -36.84 -18.11
C GLU A 396 4.08 -36.63 -17.53
N GLU A 397 4.02 -35.64 -16.65
CA GLU A 397 2.81 -35.02 -16.12
C GLU A 397 2.97 -33.51 -16.18
N PHE A 398 1.86 -32.77 -16.07
CA PHE A 398 1.90 -31.32 -16.05
C PHE A 398 0.97 -30.72 -15.02
N SER A 399 1.38 -29.59 -14.45
CA SER A 399 0.53 -28.74 -13.61
C SER A 399 0.17 -27.47 -14.36
N VAL A 400 -1.09 -27.03 -14.28
CA VAL A 400 -1.51 -25.70 -14.76
C VAL A 400 -1.74 -24.78 -13.58
N TYR A 401 -1.29 -23.53 -13.73
CA TYR A 401 -1.44 -22.49 -12.71
C TYR A 401 -2.39 -21.42 -13.22
N GLY A 402 -3.24 -20.89 -12.34
CA GLY A 402 -4.16 -19.83 -12.71
C GLY A 402 -4.67 -19.02 -11.53
N VAL A 403 -5.39 -17.95 -11.89
CA VAL A 403 -5.93 -16.96 -10.95
C VAL A 403 -7.37 -16.66 -11.32
N VAL A 404 -8.24 -16.48 -10.33
CA VAL A 404 -9.64 -16.12 -10.50
C VAL A 404 -9.98 -14.78 -9.84
N LYS A 405 -10.92 -14.03 -10.44
CA LYS A 405 -11.44 -12.78 -9.86
C LYS A 405 -12.48 -13.06 -8.77
N PRO A 406 -12.66 -12.15 -7.79
CA PRO A 406 -13.88 -12.10 -6.99
C PRO A 406 -15.13 -11.99 -7.86
N ILE A 407 -16.26 -12.46 -7.33
CA ILE A 407 -17.59 -12.36 -7.96
C ILE A 407 -18.53 -11.57 -7.06
N ALA A 408 -19.52 -10.91 -7.66
CA ALA A 408 -20.57 -10.25 -6.89
C ALA A 408 -21.30 -11.26 -5.99
N THR A 409 -21.38 -10.94 -4.71
CA THR A 409 -22.05 -11.77 -3.70
C THR A 409 -22.47 -10.90 -2.52
N SER A 410 -23.34 -11.41 -1.66
CA SER A 410 -23.54 -10.85 -0.34
C SER A 410 -22.29 -11.05 0.53
N VAL A 411 -22.19 -10.21 1.56
CA VAL A 411 -21.10 -10.31 2.53
C VAL A 411 -21.66 -10.31 3.94
N THR A 412 -21.02 -11.11 4.80
CA THR A 412 -21.32 -11.16 6.23
C THR A 412 -20.25 -10.38 7.00
N GLU A 413 -20.64 -9.44 7.85
CA GLU A 413 -19.70 -8.75 8.74
C GLU A 413 -19.26 -9.71 9.87
N THR A 414 -18.01 -10.15 9.84
CA THR A 414 -17.42 -11.12 10.79
C THR A 414 -16.88 -10.45 12.06
N SER A 415 -16.50 -9.19 11.94
CA SER A 415 -16.17 -8.28 13.04
C SER A 415 -16.26 -6.85 12.50
N TYR A 416 -16.23 -5.83 13.36
CA TYR A 416 -16.40 -4.43 12.97
C TYR A 416 -15.70 -4.06 11.64
N LEU A 417 -16.45 -3.88 10.55
CA LEU A 417 -15.97 -3.56 9.19
C LEU A 417 -14.99 -4.55 8.54
N TYR A 418 -14.98 -5.79 9.00
CA TYR A 418 -14.39 -6.93 8.31
C TYR A 418 -15.50 -7.84 7.81
N TYR A 419 -15.43 -8.17 6.53
CA TYR A 419 -16.45 -8.90 5.82
C TYR A 419 -15.92 -10.27 5.38
N ALA A 420 -16.77 -11.28 5.39
CA ALA A 420 -16.57 -12.53 4.68
C ALA A 420 -17.46 -12.50 3.44
N ALA A 421 -16.90 -12.84 2.29
CA ALA A 421 -17.69 -13.05 1.09
C ALA A 421 -18.48 -14.35 1.25
N ASP A 422 -19.80 -14.31 1.06
CA ASP A 422 -20.64 -15.50 1.23
C ASP A 422 -20.46 -16.50 0.06
N ASN A 423 -19.86 -16.03 -1.04
CA ASN A 423 -19.59 -16.84 -2.23
C ASN A 423 -18.32 -16.36 -2.93
N ARG A 424 -17.67 -17.27 -3.67
CA ARG A 424 -16.51 -17.03 -4.53
C ARG A 424 -16.41 -18.12 -5.58
N ILE A 425 -15.61 -17.90 -6.62
CA ILE A 425 -15.15 -19.01 -7.48
C ILE A 425 -14.26 -19.89 -6.60
N ALA A 426 -14.70 -21.11 -6.31
CA ALA A 426 -14.08 -22.00 -5.35
C ALA A 426 -13.44 -23.22 -6.01
N ARG A 427 -13.90 -23.59 -7.21
CA ARG A 427 -13.46 -24.80 -7.90
C ARG A 427 -13.32 -24.57 -9.39
N ILE A 428 -12.49 -25.35 -10.07
CA ILE A 428 -12.42 -25.43 -11.53
C ILE A 428 -12.89 -26.81 -11.97
N ARG A 429 -13.90 -26.85 -12.83
CA ARG A 429 -14.27 -28.04 -13.58
C ARG A 429 -13.44 -28.10 -14.85
N TYR A 430 -12.83 -29.25 -15.10
CA TYR A 430 -12.14 -29.59 -16.33
C TYR A 430 -12.95 -30.64 -17.08
N ARG A 431 -13.24 -30.38 -18.36
CA ARG A 431 -13.72 -31.38 -19.32
C ARG A 431 -12.61 -31.63 -20.33
N ILE A 432 -12.17 -32.87 -20.45
CA ILE A 432 -11.11 -33.26 -21.37
C ILE A 432 -11.79 -33.86 -22.60
N ARG A 433 -11.62 -33.21 -23.74
CA ARG A 433 -12.16 -33.66 -25.02
C ARG A 433 -11.06 -34.21 -25.92
N ASN A 434 -11.35 -35.27 -26.67
CA ASN A 434 -10.45 -35.75 -27.73
C ASN A 434 -10.54 -34.86 -28.98
N ALA A 435 -9.72 -35.16 -30.00
CA ALA A 435 -9.72 -34.43 -31.28
C ALA A 435 -11.07 -34.45 -32.03
N GLN A 436 -11.94 -35.41 -31.72
CA GLN A 436 -13.30 -35.52 -32.27
C GLN A 436 -14.34 -34.69 -31.49
N GLY A 437 -13.92 -34.05 -30.38
CA GLY A 437 -14.79 -33.26 -29.51
C GLY A 437 -15.56 -34.08 -28.47
N GLU A 438 -15.30 -35.38 -28.37
CA GLU A 438 -15.94 -36.25 -27.38
C GLU A 438 -15.29 -36.06 -26.01
N GLU A 439 -16.11 -35.94 -24.96
CA GLU A 439 -15.62 -35.89 -23.58
C GLU A 439 -15.10 -37.27 -23.17
N VAL A 440 -13.80 -37.36 -22.89
CA VAL A 440 -13.12 -38.61 -22.51
C VAL A 440 -12.83 -38.69 -21.01
N ALA A 441 -12.79 -37.54 -20.32
CA ALA A 441 -12.64 -37.45 -18.87
C ALA A 441 -13.15 -36.11 -18.35
N ALA A 442 -13.52 -36.07 -17.08
CA ALA A 442 -13.86 -34.84 -16.38
C ALA A 442 -13.39 -34.88 -14.93
N THR A 443 -13.00 -33.74 -14.39
CA THR A 443 -12.62 -33.60 -12.97
C THR A 443 -13.00 -32.22 -12.44
N VAL A 444 -13.13 -32.10 -11.12
CA VAL A 444 -13.37 -30.83 -10.43
C VAL A 444 -12.31 -30.70 -9.35
N ARG A 445 -11.62 -29.56 -9.32
CA ARG A 445 -10.50 -29.30 -8.39
C ARG A 445 -10.71 -27.98 -7.65
N GLU A 446 -10.27 -27.92 -6.40
CA GLU A 446 -10.45 -26.77 -5.51
C GLU A 446 -9.47 -25.63 -5.83
N ILE A 447 -9.86 -24.38 -5.56
CA ILE A 447 -8.98 -23.21 -5.65
C ILE A 447 -8.53 -22.84 -4.25
N ASN A 448 -7.28 -23.19 -3.93
CA ASN A 448 -6.67 -22.86 -2.66
C ASN A 448 -5.15 -23.07 -2.68
N LEU A 449 -4.41 -22.36 -3.54
CA LEU A 449 -2.96 -22.56 -3.69
C LEU A 449 -2.19 -22.34 -2.38
N GLY A 450 -1.60 -23.41 -1.84
CA GLY A 450 -0.70 -23.38 -0.70
C GLY A 450 0.75 -23.23 -1.14
N ARG A 451 1.42 -22.20 -0.64
CA ARG A 451 2.84 -21.95 -0.90
C ARG A 451 3.72 -22.36 0.28
N ILE A 452 4.89 -22.94 -0.02
CA ILE A 452 5.92 -23.25 0.96
C ILE A 452 7.01 -22.19 0.89
N TYR A 453 7.01 -21.28 1.87
CA TYR A 453 8.01 -20.21 1.99
C TYR A 453 9.18 -20.56 2.92
N LEU A 454 9.12 -21.68 3.64
CA LEU A 454 10.13 -22.11 4.60
C LEU A 454 10.62 -23.51 4.21
N ALA A 455 11.89 -23.63 3.80
CA ALA A 455 12.46 -24.88 3.31
C ALA A 455 12.51 -25.99 4.38
N ASP A 456 12.64 -25.60 5.64
CA ASP A 456 12.67 -26.45 6.82
C ASP A 456 11.28 -26.79 7.39
N GLU A 457 10.22 -26.11 6.94
CA GLU A 457 8.83 -26.35 7.32
C GLU A 457 7.95 -26.66 6.09
N PRO A 458 8.20 -27.76 5.34
CA PRO A 458 7.52 -28.04 4.07
C PRO A 458 6.01 -28.25 4.21
N GLU A 459 5.51 -28.63 5.39
CA GLU A 459 4.07 -28.78 5.64
C GLU A 459 3.36 -27.47 6.02
N ARG A 460 4.11 -26.38 6.22
CA ARG A 460 3.53 -25.09 6.54
C ARG A 460 3.16 -24.34 5.27
N LEU A 461 1.90 -24.51 4.88
CA LEU A 461 1.33 -23.89 3.69
C LEU A 461 0.73 -22.51 3.99
N PHE A 462 1.06 -21.56 3.12
CA PHE A 462 0.48 -20.21 3.09
C PHE A 462 -0.51 -20.14 1.92
N TYR A 463 -1.80 -20.11 2.25
CA TYR A 463 -2.87 -20.31 1.27
C TYR A 463 -3.37 -19.03 0.62
N SER A 464 -3.57 -19.08 -0.70
CA SER A 464 -4.27 -18.03 -1.45
C SER A 464 -5.63 -18.54 -1.94
N ILE A 465 -6.69 -17.76 -1.73
CA ILE A 465 -8.05 -18.16 -2.10
C ILE A 465 -8.46 -17.77 -3.53
N PHE A 466 -7.56 -17.14 -4.29
CA PHE A 466 -7.81 -16.71 -5.68
C PHE A 466 -6.87 -17.36 -6.67
N GLU A 467 -5.95 -18.19 -6.22
CA GLU A 467 -4.92 -18.81 -7.06
C GLU A 467 -4.99 -20.33 -6.90
N PHE A 468 -4.60 -21.05 -7.94
CA PHE A 468 -4.59 -22.50 -7.95
C PHE A 468 -3.41 -23.06 -8.75
N GLU A 469 -3.10 -24.31 -8.44
CA GLU A 469 -2.21 -25.20 -9.19
C GLU A 469 -2.91 -26.56 -9.28
N HIS A 470 -3.04 -27.10 -10.49
CA HIS A 470 -3.76 -28.35 -10.73
C HIS A 470 -2.94 -29.28 -11.61
N GLU A 471 -2.65 -30.48 -11.10
CA GLU A 471 -1.74 -31.46 -11.67
C GLU A 471 -2.47 -32.55 -12.45
N PHE A 472 -2.01 -32.84 -13.67
CA PHE A 472 -2.59 -33.80 -14.59
C PHE A 472 -1.58 -34.89 -14.96
N ASP A 473 -1.93 -36.12 -14.60
CA ASP A 473 -1.35 -37.34 -15.16
C ASP A 473 -2.33 -37.96 -16.16
N LEU A 474 -2.06 -37.78 -17.45
CA LEU A 474 -2.90 -38.31 -18.53
C LEU A 474 -2.90 -39.85 -18.58
N GLY A 475 -1.83 -40.48 -18.08
CA GLY A 475 -1.73 -41.94 -17.94
C GLY A 475 -2.64 -42.47 -16.82
N ALA A 476 -2.68 -41.78 -15.67
CA ALA A 476 -3.62 -42.10 -14.60
C ALA A 476 -5.09 -41.93 -15.02
N LEU A 477 -5.36 -40.97 -15.92
CA LEU A 477 -6.66 -40.79 -16.56
C LEU A 477 -6.97 -41.83 -17.66
N ARG A 478 -6.04 -42.75 -17.94
CA ARG A 478 -6.15 -43.81 -18.96
C ARG A 478 -6.43 -43.28 -20.37
N LEU A 479 -5.89 -42.11 -20.69
CA LEU A 479 -6.00 -41.53 -22.03
C LEU A 479 -4.95 -42.16 -22.94
N ALA A 480 -5.34 -42.45 -24.19
CA ALA A 480 -4.40 -42.90 -25.21
C ALA A 480 -3.60 -41.70 -25.77
N PRO A 481 -2.44 -41.90 -26.39
CA PRO A 481 -1.75 -40.86 -27.14
C PRO A 481 -2.66 -40.18 -28.16
N GLY A 482 -2.62 -38.85 -28.25
CA GLY A 482 -3.46 -38.05 -29.14
C GLY A 482 -3.54 -36.58 -28.74
N THR A 483 -4.37 -35.83 -29.47
CA THR A 483 -4.68 -34.43 -29.16
C THR A 483 -5.89 -34.36 -28.23
N TYR A 484 -5.76 -33.58 -27.17
CA TYR A 484 -6.83 -33.30 -26.22
C TYR A 484 -7.04 -31.79 -26.05
N THR A 485 -8.25 -31.41 -25.67
CA THR A 485 -8.59 -30.07 -25.24
C THR A 485 -9.07 -30.12 -23.80
N LEU A 486 -8.41 -29.40 -22.91
CA LEU A 486 -8.84 -29.17 -21.53
C LEU A 486 -9.73 -27.92 -21.53
N GLU A 487 -11.04 -28.11 -21.58
CA GLU A 487 -12.02 -27.04 -21.39
C GLU A 487 -12.25 -26.82 -19.90
N THR A 488 -12.28 -25.56 -19.48
CA THR A 488 -12.47 -25.21 -18.08
C THR A 488 -13.73 -24.40 -17.84
N THR A 489 -14.28 -24.53 -16.64
CA THR A 489 -15.34 -23.67 -16.13
C THR A 489 -15.16 -23.53 -14.63
N GLY A 490 -15.05 -22.29 -14.16
CA GLY A 490 -15.06 -21.97 -12.74
C GLY A 490 -16.44 -22.22 -12.13
N LEU A 491 -16.45 -22.85 -10.97
CA LEU A 491 -17.62 -23.10 -10.16
C LEU A 491 -17.54 -22.31 -8.87
N ASP A 492 -18.67 -21.80 -8.43
CA ASP A 492 -18.76 -21.11 -7.15
C ASP A 492 -18.86 -22.09 -5.95
N VAL A 493 -19.07 -21.57 -4.74
CA VAL A 493 -19.16 -22.38 -3.52
C VAL A 493 -20.36 -23.35 -3.55
N PRO A 494 -21.58 -22.94 -3.96
CA PRO A 494 -22.69 -23.85 -4.25
C PRO A 494 -22.39 -24.90 -5.33
N GLY A 495 -21.59 -24.56 -6.35
CA GLY A 495 -21.26 -25.43 -7.47
C GLY A 495 -21.86 -24.99 -8.81
N ASP A 496 -22.39 -23.77 -8.85
CA ASP A 496 -22.94 -23.14 -10.04
C ASP A 496 -21.81 -22.62 -10.94
N GLU A 497 -22.03 -22.68 -12.25
CA GLU A 497 -21.05 -22.20 -13.24
C GLU A 497 -20.97 -20.67 -13.24
N VAL A 498 -19.75 -20.14 -13.25
CA VAL A 498 -19.49 -18.70 -13.23
C VAL A 498 -19.08 -18.21 -14.61
N ALA A 499 -19.84 -17.26 -15.17
CA ALA A 499 -19.53 -16.67 -16.47
C ALA A 499 -18.15 -15.98 -16.51
N GLY A 500 -17.51 -16.00 -17.69
CA GLY A 500 -16.18 -15.41 -17.90
C GLY A 500 -15.02 -16.28 -17.41
N THR A 501 -15.28 -17.51 -16.95
CA THR A 501 -14.22 -18.44 -16.47
C THR A 501 -13.84 -19.51 -17.49
N PHE A 502 -14.41 -19.48 -18.69
CA PHE A 502 -14.12 -20.47 -19.71
C PHE A 502 -12.76 -20.20 -20.35
N GLU A 503 -11.87 -21.17 -20.22
CA GLU A 503 -10.59 -21.23 -20.93
C GLU A 503 -10.44 -22.62 -21.57
N ALA A 504 -9.65 -22.70 -22.65
CA ALA A 504 -9.33 -23.95 -23.32
C ALA A 504 -7.83 -24.06 -23.60
N ILE A 505 -7.22 -25.19 -23.20
CA ILE A 505 -5.81 -25.50 -23.47
C ILE A 505 -5.76 -26.74 -24.36
N THR A 506 -5.02 -26.67 -25.46
CA THR A 506 -4.73 -27.85 -26.29
C THR A 506 -3.54 -28.60 -25.69
N VAL A 507 -3.63 -29.92 -25.60
CA VAL A 507 -2.57 -30.80 -25.09
C VAL A 507 -2.32 -31.90 -26.11
N GLN A 508 -1.09 -31.97 -26.60
CA GLN A 508 -0.59 -33.05 -27.44
C GLN A 508 0.08 -34.09 -26.55
N TYR A 509 -0.54 -35.26 -26.44
CA TYR A 509 -0.04 -36.39 -25.64
C TYR A 509 0.60 -37.43 -26.56
N ALA A 510 1.92 -37.59 -26.50
CA ALA A 510 2.67 -38.38 -27.47
C ALA A 510 3.41 -39.58 -26.84
N LEU A 511 3.48 -40.68 -27.61
CA LEU A 511 4.45 -41.76 -27.41
C LEU A 511 5.83 -41.22 -27.80
N HIS A 512 6.75 -41.18 -26.85
CA HIS A 512 8.17 -40.90 -27.12
C HIS A 512 8.94 -42.18 -27.43
#